data_AF-A0A6S7FN50-F1
#
_entry.id   AF-A0A6S7FN50-F1
#
_cell.length_a   1.000
_cell.length_b   1.000
_cell.length_c   1.000
_cell.angle_alpha   90.00
_cell.angle_beta   90.00
_cell.angle_gamma   90.00
#
_symmetry.space_group_name_H-M   'P 1'
#
loop_
_entity.id
_entity.type
_entity.pdbx_description
1 polymer ?
#
loop_
_entity_poly.entity_id
_entity_poly.type
_entity_poly.pdbx_seq_one_letter_code
_entity_poly.pdbx_strand_id
1 'polypeptide(L)'
;MEDTPTGLESGKEEFKATELESENKNHENIAEGNVSNIEDEPATKSTTDATEMDTSNSELRNAGQESSIKETGIDKVDYEDVLSEKLIDQVKGVIYGNCIGDAVGLLTEFMSKEQARMVYGSVGKHFFTKDINLEYEMKSNDSHRIRWVQGDWTDDSDQMILILQTLLERDGQFDKMLFANKMLTWCRKGFPELGDSGGMGRGMTTVKVLEHPDYLTDPHQAAHDIWVKSGYFVAPNGGVMRTSILGTMQYHDLPKVIENTKNACKVTHADPRCVASCVAVTMAIALTLQGKYKMKSGEYDVDEITKEAHATAEQELEKNEH
;
A
#
# COMPACT_ATOMS: atom_id res chain seq x y z
N MET A 1 23.72 52.43 -47.05
CA MET A 1 22.70 51.85 -47.92
C MET A 1 22.77 50.37 -47.71
N GLU A 2 21.73 49.90 -47.05
CA GLU A 2 21.48 48.53 -46.62
C GLU A 2 21.31 47.60 -47.83
N ASP A 3 21.62 46.32 -47.65
CA ASP A 3 20.71 45.26 -48.08
C ASP A 3 21.04 43.94 -47.37
N THR A 4 20.04 43.46 -46.65
CA THR A 4 19.87 42.14 -46.01
C THR A 4 19.50 41.04 -47.03
N PRO A 5 19.72 39.77 -46.66
CA PRO A 5 18.76 38.70 -46.94
C PRO A 5 18.38 37.96 -45.64
N THR A 6 17.16 38.08 -45.11
CA THR A 6 15.93 37.28 -45.37
C THR A 6 16.06 35.75 -45.25
N GLY A 7 15.40 35.21 -44.21
CA GLY A 7 14.47 34.08 -44.35
C GLY A 7 15.02 32.67 -44.09
N LEU A 8 14.76 32.13 -42.91
CA LEU A 8 14.71 30.68 -42.67
C LEU A 8 13.35 30.36 -42.02
N GLU A 9 12.54 29.65 -42.80
CA GLU A 9 11.19 29.19 -42.49
C GLU A 9 11.20 28.07 -41.43
N SER A 10 10.16 28.09 -40.60
CA SER A 10 9.85 27.10 -39.58
C SER A 10 9.10 25.92 -40.18
N GLY A 11 9.73 24.75 -40.19
CA GLY A 11 9.06 23.48 -40.45
C GLY A 11 8.23 23.05 -39.24
N LYS A 12 6.90 23.17 -39.34
CA LYS A 12 5.94 22.48 -38.47
C LYS A 12 5.63 21.13 -39.10
N GLU A 13 6.02 20.03 -38.46
CA GLU A 13 5.48 18.71 -38.74
C GLU A 13 4.19 18.51 -37.94
N GLU A 14 3.06 18.36 -38.65
CA GLU A 14 1.77 17.93 -38.12
C GLU A 14 1.80 16.43 -37.80
N PHE A 15 1.73 16.08 -36.51
CA PHE A 15 1.37 14.72 -36.10
C PHE A 15 -0.15 14.55 -36.18
N LYS A 16 -0.61 13.75 -37.14
CA LYS A 16 -1.98 13.24 -37.21
C LYS A 16 -2.15 12.13 -36.16
N ALA A 17 -2.96 12.40 -35.13
CA ALA A 17 -3.51 11.38 -34.26
C ALA A 17 -4.77 10.79 -34.91
N THR A 18 -4.69 9.55 -35.37
CA THR A 18 -5.84 8.73 -35.75
C THR A 18 -5.67 7.33 -35.20
N GLU A 19 -6.78 6.79 -34.67
CA GLU A 19 -7.01 5.43 -34.17
C GLU A 19 -6.50 5.09 -32.75
N LEU A 20 -7.32 5.44 -31.75
CA LEU A 20 -7.48 4.71 -30.48
C LEU A 20 -8.87 5.07 -29.87
N GLU A 21 -9.93 4.95 -30.67
CA GLU A 21 -11.32 5.09 -30.23
C GLU A 21 -12.20 4.04 -30.93
N SER A 22 -12.06 2.76 -30.59
CA SER A 22 -12.99 1.74 -31.08
C SER A 22 -13.15 0.48 -30.22
N GLU A 23 -12.71 0.43 -28.96
CA GLU A 23 -12.87 -0.77 -28.13
C GLU A 23 -13.73 -0.62 -26.86
N ASN A 24 -14.39 0.52 -26.64
CA ASN A 24 -15.23 0.73 -25.44
C ASN A 24 -16.75 0.78 -25.69
N LYS A 25 -17.23 0.12 -26.76
CA LYS A 25 -18.66 -0.07 -27.02
C LYS A 25 -18.96 -1.53 -27.32
N ASN A 26 -19.01 -2.36 -26.28
CA ASN A 26 -19.73 -3.64 -26.28
C ASN A 26 -19.75 -4.20 -24.86
N HIS A 27 -20.52 -3.58 -23.95
CA HIS A 27 -21.12 -4.26 -22.78
C HIS A 27 -22.25 -3.40 -22.20
N GLU A 28 -23.23 -3.07 -23.04
CA GLU A 28 -24.57 -2.69 -22.59
C GLU A 28 -25.55 -3.48 -23.45
N ASN A 29 -26.02 -4.60 -22.90
CA ASN A 29 -27.28 -5.29 -23.20
C ASN A 29 -27.15 -6.72 -22.68
N ILE A 30 -27.77 -7.01 -21.54
CA ILE A 30 -28.53 -8.23 -21.19
C ILE A 30 -28.99 -7.99 -19.75
N ALA A 31 -30.20 -7.46 -19.58
CA ALA A 31 -30.92 -7.46 -18.30
C ALA A 31 -32.42 -7.25 -18.52
N GLU A 32 -33.08 -8.11 -19.31
CA GLU A 32 -34.53 -8.30 -19.21
C GLU A 32 -34.86 -9.78 -19.45
N GLY A 33 -35.37 -10.45 -18.41
CA GLY A 33 -35.74 -11.86 -18.48
C GLY A 33 -36.27 -12.41 -17.15
N ASN A 34 -37.57 -12.20 -16.93
CA ASN A 34 -38.52 -13.03 -16.16
C ASN A 34 -38.03 -13.76 -14.89
N VAL A 35 -38.52 -13.30 -13.73
CA VAL A 35 -38.70 -14.18 -12.57
C VAL A 35 -40.19 -14.25 -12.26
N SER A 36 -40.77 -15.41 -12.55
CA SER A 36 -42.13 -15.80 -12.21
C SER A 36 -42.24 -16.16 -10.73
N ASN A 37 -43.36 -15.73 -10.13
CA ASN A 37 -43.85 -16.06 -8.80
C ASN A 37 -43.71 -17.55 -8.43
N ILE A 38 -43.19 -17.81 -7.23
CA ILE A 38 -43.48 -19.03 -6.47
C ILE A 38 -43.92 -18.58 -5.08
N GLU A 39 -45.18 -18.91 -4.76
CA GLU A 39 -45.83 -18.75 -3.47
C GLU A 39 -45.37 -19.88 -2.55
N ASP A 40 -44.93 -19.56 -1.32
CA ASP A 40 -44.70 -20.55 -0.25
C ASP A 40 -45.81 -20.41 0.80
N GLU A 41 -46.58 -21.49 0.95
CA GLU A 41 -47.58 -21.71 2.02
C GLU A 41 -46.93 -22.13 3.36
N PRO A 42 -47.63 -21.98 4.50
CA PRO A 42 -47.01 -21.83 5.81
C PRO A 42 -46.76 -23.14 6.57
N ALA A 43 -45.72 -23.09 7.42
CA ALA A 43 -45.33 -24.15 8.35
C ALA A 43 -46.41 -24.47 9.41
N THR A 44 -46.67 -25.77 9.59
CA THR A 44 -47.56 -26.32 10.62
C THR A 44 -46.79 -26.62 11.92
N LYS A 45 -47.42 -26.27 13.05
CA LYS A 45 -47.01 -26.59 14.42
C LYS A 45 -47.42 -28.01 14.82
N SER A 46 -46.59 -28.70 15.61
CA SER A 46 -46.92 -29.89 16.41
C SER A 46 -45.93 -29.96 17.58
N THR A 47 -46.27 -29.46 18.79
CA THR A 47 -46.78 -30.22 19.97
C THR A 47 -45.91 -31.44 20.31
N THR A 48 -44.99 -31.32 21.28
CA THR A 48 -45.13 -31.73 22.69
C THR A 48 -45.59 -33.17 22.88
N ASP A 49 -44.67 -34.05 23.29
CA ASP A 49 -44.92 -34.89 24.46
C ASP A 49 -43.60 -35.38 25.09
N ALA A 50 -43.50 -35.19 26.40
CA ALA A 50 -42.40 -35.62 27.24
C ALA A 50 -42.86 -36.88 27.99
N THR A 51 -42.03 -37.91 27.99
CA THR A 51 -42.16 -39.03 28.94
C THR A 51 -40.86 -39.19 29.70
N GLU A 52 -40.95 -38.95 31.00
CA GLU A 52 -39.93 -39.24 32.01
C GLU A 52 -39.78 -40.75 32.18
N MET A 53 -38.54 -41.24 32.26
CA MET A 53 -38.18 -42.37 33.12
C MET A 53 -36.77 -42.18 33.68
N ASP A 54 -36.76 -42.19 35.00
CA ASP A 54 -35.68 -42.11 35.97
C ASP A 54 -34.77 -43.37 35.93
N THR A 55 -33.45 -43.20 36.03
CA THR A 55 -32.63 -43.69 37.16
C THR A 55 -31.12 -43.74 36.87
N SER A 56 -30.38 -43.17 37.82
CA SER A 56 -29.03 -43.54 38.28
C SER A 56 -27.77 -43.18 37.46
N ASN A 57 -27.16 -42.07 37.89
CA ASN A 57 -25.79 -41.98 38.40
C ASN A 57 -24.66 -42.67 37.60
N SER A 58 -23.91 -41.89 36.82
CA SER A 58 -22.45 -41.99 36.84
C SER A 58 -21.82 -40.63 36.55
N GLU A 59 -20.78 -40.36 37.31
CA GLU A 59 -20.00 -39.15 37.38
C GLU A 59 -19.41 -38.77 36.02
N LEU A 60 -19.38 -37.47 35.72
CA LEU A 60 -18.21 -36.75 35.18
C LEU A 60 -18.60 -35.28 34.99
N ARG A 61 -18.01 -34.43 35.84
CA ARG A 61 -18.10 -32.98 35.77
C ARG A 61 -17.51 -32.52 34.43
N ASN A 62 -18.35 -32.01 33.53
CA ASN A 62 -17.88 -31.32 32.33
C ASN A 62 -17.23 -30.00 32.72
N ALA A 63 -15.93 -29.89 32.43
CA ALA A 63 -15.18 -28.66 32.49
C ALA A 63 -15.74 -27.69 31.44
N GLY A 64 -16.41 -26.63 31.89
CA GLY A 64 -16.58 -25.43 31.10
C GLY A 64 -15.23 -24.73 30.99
N GLN A 65 -14.54 -24.91 29.86
CA GLN A 65 -13.49 -23.99 29.44
C GLN A 65 -14.16 -22.83 28.70
N GLU A 66 -14.59 -21.82 29.45
CA GLU A 66 -14.52 -20.46 28.95
C GLU A 66 -13.04 -20.17 28.69
N SER A 67 -12.67 -19.98 27.43
CA SER A 67 -11.35 -19.52 27.05
C SER A 67 -11.21 -18.07 27.51
N SER A 68 -10.82 -17.88 28.77
CA SER A 68 -10.25 -16.63 29.22
C SER A 68 -9.00 -16.38 28.37
N ILE A 69 -9.07 -15.34 27.54
CA ILE A 69 -7.88 -14.73 26.99
C ILE A 69 -7.10 -14.27 28.21
N LYS A 70 -6.07 -15.01 28.60
CA LYS A 70 -5.08 -14.52 29.54
C LYS A 70 -4.45 -13.33 28.84
N GLU A 71 -4.78 -12.13 29.30
CA GLU A 71 -3.91 -10.97 29.11
C GLU A 71 -2.53 -11.43 29.60
N THR A 72 -1.66 -11.79 28.67
CA THR A 72 -0.25 -11.94 28.95
C THR A 72 0.17 -10.57 29.42
N GLY A 73 0.54 -10.46 30.69
CA GLY A 73 1.20 -9.29 31.24
C GLY A 73 2.46 -9.04 30.43
N ILE A 74 2.31 -8.26 29.35
CA ILE A 74 3.41 -7.52 28.77
C ILE A 74 3.65 -6.45 29.83
N ASP A 75 4.67 -6.66 30.66
CA ASP A 75 5.21 -5.59 31.48
C ASP A 75 5.33 -4.37 30.56
N LYS A 76 4.66 -3.27 30.90
CA LYS A 76 4.81 -2.00 30.17
C LYS A 76 6.29 -1.66 30.25
N VAL A 77 7.05 -2.03 29.22
CA VAL A 77 8.38 -1.52 29.01
C VAL A 77 8.18 -0.03 28.81
N ASP A 78 8.67 0.75 29.75
CA ASP A 78 8.74 2.19 29.61
C ASP A 78 9.79 2.49 28.54
N TYR A 79 9.35 2.58 27.29
CA TYR A 79 10.23 2.85 26.16
C TYR A 79 10.81 4.27 26.21
N GLU A 80 10.31 5.15 27.07
CA GLU A 80 10.90 6.48 27.30
C GLU A 80 12.32 6.38 27.87
N ASP A 81 12.63 5.31 28.61
CA ASP A 81 13.98 5.03 29.13
C ASP A 81 14.94 4.43 28.08
N VAL A 82 14.43 4.00 26.92
CA VAL A 82 15.21 3.30 25.88
C VAL A 82 15.34 4.11 24.58
N LEU A 83 14.31 4.85 24.19
CA LEU A 83 14.26 5.63 22.96
C LEU A 83 13.99 7.10 23.27
N SER A 84 14.78 8.01 22.69
CA SER A 84 14.53 9.45 22.84
C SER A 84 13.15 9.84 22.30
N GLU A 85 12.47 10.79 22.93
CA GLU A 85 11.21 11.37 22.43
C GLU A 85 11.30 11.79 20.95
N LYS A 86 12.45 12.34 20.56
CA LYS A 86 12.73 12.73 19.18
C LYS A 86 12.68 11.55 18.20
N LEU A 87 13.20 10.40 18.59
CA LEU A 87 13.17 9.20 17.74
C LEU A 87 11.74 8.68 17.60
N ILE A 88 10.98 8.66 18.71
CA ILE A 88 9.57 8.27 18.70
C ILE A 88 8.77 9.19 17.76
N ASP A 89 8.98 10.50 17.85
CA ASP A 89 8.36 11.50 16.97
C ASP A 89 8.71 11.29 15.49
N GLN A 90 9.99 11.02 15.18
CA GLN A 90 10.41 10.76 13.80
C GLN A 90 9.81 9.46 13.24
N VAL A 91 9.74 8.38 14.02
CA VAL A 91 9.11 7.11 13.59
C VAL A 91 7.61 7.29 13.38
N LYS A 92 6.93 8.00 14.28
CA LYS A 92 5.53 8.41 14.09
C LYS A 92 5.38 9.23 12.81
N GLY A 93 6.30 10.16 12.55
CA GLY A 93 6.33 10.95 11.33
C GLY A 93 6.42 10.12 10.05
N VAL A 94 7.15 9.00 10.05
CA VAL A 94 7.19 8.07 8.91
C VAL A 94 5.83 7.38 8.71
N ILE A 95 5.24 6.84 9.78
CA ILE A 95 3.95 6.13 9.71
C ILE A 95 2.83 7.09 9.29
N TYR A 96 2.67 8.20 10.01
CA TYR A 96 1.64 9.18 9.70
C TYR A 96 1.90 9.87 8.37
N GLY A 97 3.15 10.18 8.03
CA GLY A 97 3.51 10.76 6.74
C GLY A 97 3.11 9.89 5.56
N ASN A 98 3.27 8.56 5.68
CA ASN A 98 2.79 7.60 4.68
C ASN A 98 1.27 7.70 4.51
N CYS A 99 0.52 7.60 5.61
CA CYS A 99 -0.95 7.64 5.59
C CYS A 99 -1.52 8.98 5.11
N ILE A 100 -0.94 10.09 5.57
CA ILE A 100 -1.31 11.44 5.16
C ILE A 100 -1.03 11.64 3.67
N GLY A 101 0.16 11.25 3.21
CA GLY A 101 0.56 11.39 1.81
C GLY A 101 -0.32 10.57 0.87
N ASP A 102 -0.66 9.35 1.26
CA ASP A 102 -1.59 8.45 0.56
C ASP A 102 -3.00 9.07 0.45
N ALA A 103 -3.61 9.43 1.58
CA ALA A 103 -4.95 10.00 1.63
C ALA A 103 -5.06 11.34 0.87
N VAL A 104 -4.04 12.21 0.94
CA VAL A 104 -4.00 13.46 0.14
C VAL A 104 -3.71 13.15 -1.33
N GLY A 105 -2.85 12.18 -1.63
CA GLY A 105 -2.49 11.76 -2.98
C GLY A 105 -3.69 11.26 -3.78
N LEU A 106 -4.58 10.49 -3.14
CA LEU A 106 -5.84 9.99 -3.70
C LEU A 106 -6.69 11.12 -4.31
N LEU A 107 -6.65 12.33 -3.74
CA LEU A 107 -7.39 13.49 -4.25
C LEU A 107 -7.04 13.81 -5.70
N THR A 108 -5.84 13.47 -6.17
CA THR A 108 -5.36 13.79 -7.54
C THR A 108 -5.01 12.57 -8.38
N GLU A 109 -5.20 11.35 -7.86
CA GLU A 109 -4.94 10.11 -8.61
C GLU A 109 -5.70 10.07 -9.95
N PHE A 110 -5.01 9.68 -11.02
CA PHE A 110 -5.50 9.68 -12.42
C PHE A 110 -5.89 11.05 -13.00
N MET A 111 -5.58 12.16 -12.33
CA MET A 111 -5.72 13.50 -12.89
C MET A 111 -4.39 13.97 -13.50
N SER A 112 -4.47 14.58 -14.68
CA SER A 112 -3.40 15.47 -15.14
C SER A 112 -3.28 16.70 -14.24
N LYS A 113 -2.12 17.37 -14.28
CA LYS A 113 -1.92 18.63 -13.55
C LYS A 113 -2.99 19.68 -13.89
N GLU A 114 -3.48 19.70 -15.13
CA GLU A 114 -4.53 20.64 -15.54
C GLU A 114 -5.90 20.26 -14.98
N GLN A 115 -6.26 18.97 -15.00
CA GLN A 115 -7.49 18.49 -14.35
C GLN A 115 -7.48 18.78 -12.86
N ALA A 116 -6.37 18.50 -12.16
CA ALA A 116 -6.23 18.81 -10.75
C ALA A 116 -6.41 20.31 -10.47
N ARG A 117 -5.87 21.20 -11.32
CA ARG A 117 -6.10 22.66 -11.19
C ARG A 117 -7.55 23.05 -11.45
N MET A 118 -8.22 22.44 -12.42
CA MET A 118 -9.63 22.73 -12.69
C MET A 118 -10.53 22.33 -11.52
N VAL A 119 -10.24 21.21 -10.86
CA VAL A 119 -11.01 20.71 -9.72
C VAL A 119 -10.67 21.48 -8.43
N TYR A 120 -9.38 21.67 -8.13
CA TYR A 120 -8.92 22.15 -6.83
C TYR A 120 -8.40 23.60 -6.81
N GLY A 121 -8.18 24.21 -7.98
CA GLY A 121 -7.53 25.52 -8.08
C GLY A 121 -8.32 26.70 -7.52
N SER A 122 -9.62 26.51 -7.22
CA SER A 122 -10.46 27.49 -6.52
C SER A 122 -10.57 27.23 -5.02
N VAL A 123 -10.50 25.97 -4.58
CA VAL A 123 -10.75 25.53 -3.20
C VAL A 123 -9.47 25.35 -2.38
N GLY A 124 -8.35 25.01 -3.01
CA GLY A 124 -7.06 24.87 -2.34
C GLY A 124 -6.18 26.12 -2.42
N LYS A 125 -6.70 27.29 -2.78
CA LYS A 125 -5.87 28.50 -2.92
C LYS A 125 -5.18 28.85 -1.60
N HIS A 126 -3.86 28.77 -1.58
CA HIS A 126 -3.09 29.37 -0.52
C HIS A 126 -3.14 30.90 -0.64
N PHE A 127 -3.48 31.63 0.43
CA PHE A 127 -3.69 33.09 0.38
C PHE A 127 -2.45 33.88 -0.05
N PHE A 128 -1.25 33.32 0.15
CA PHE A 128 0.02 34.02 -0.06
C PHE A 128 0.90 33.39 -1.15
N THR A 129 0.53 32.24 -1.70
CA THR A 129 1.30 31.57 -2.76
C THR A 129 0.39 31.12 -3.90
N LYS A 130 0.97 30.73 -5.04
CA LYS A 130 0.20 30.12 -6.14
C LYS A 130 -0.06 28.64 -5.93
N ASP A 131 0.31 28.11 -4.77
CA ASP A 131 0.22 26.68 -4.49
C ASP A 131 -1.20 26.31 -4.08
N ILE A 132 -1.55 25.06 -4.40
CA ILE A 132 -2.80 24.44 -3.97
C ILE A 132 -2.49 23.70 -2.67
N ASN A 133 -3.05 24.16 -1.55
CA ASN A 133 -3.05 23.41 -0.30
C ASN A 133 -4.24 22.44 -0.31
N LEU A 134 -3.96 21.16 -0.58
CA LEU A 134 -4.98 20.12 -0.56
C LEU A 134 -5.19 19.61 0.86
N GLU A 135 -6.45 19.52 1.26
CA GLU A 135 -6.88 18.92 2.53
C GLU A 135 -7.87 17.79 2.24
N TYR A 136 -8.01 16.85 3.17
CA TYR A 136 -8.84 15.65 2.98
C TYR A 136 -10.30 15.97 2.64
N GLU A 137 -10.80 17.06 3.20
CA GLU A 137 -12.14 17.63 3.01
C GLU A 137 -12.44 18.00 1.56
N MET A 138 -11.40 18.16 0.75
CA MET A 138 -11.56 18.58 -0.63
C MET A 138 -11.92 17.43 -1.58
N LYS A 139 -11.98 16.17 -1.11
CA LYS A 139 -12.24 14.99 -1.96
C LYS A 139 -13.40 15.16 -2.94
N SER A 140 -13.09 15.13 -4.23
CA SER A 140 -14.11 15.07 -5.27
C SER A 140 -14.85 13.72 -5.24
N ASN A 141 -16.17 13.74 -5.44
CA ASN A 141 -16.99 12.52 -5.52
C ASN A 141 -17.11 12.02 -6.97
N ASP A 142 -15.98 11.89 -7.66
CA ASP A 142 -15.94 11.24 -8.97
C ASP A 142 -16.01 9.71 -8.86
N SER A 143 -16.17 9.04 -10.00
CA SER A 143 -16.33 7.58 -10.07
C SER A 143 -15.17 6.79 -9.46
N HIS A 144 -13.99 7.40 -9.33
CA HIS A 144 -12.84 6.76 -8.71
C HIS A 144 -12.81 6.99 -7.20
N ARG A 145 -12.83 8.25 -6.75
CA ARG A 145 -12.68 8.62 -5.34
C ARG A 145 -13.90 8.32 -4.49
N ILE A 146 -15.07 8.10 -5.08
CA ILE A 146 -16.29 7.74 -4.35
C ILE A 146 -16.14 6.42 -3.57
N ARG A 147 -15.15 5.59 -3.92
CA ARG A 147 -14.90 4.30 -3.29
C ARG A 147 -14.31 4.40 -1.88
N TRP A 148 -13.79 5.57 -1.50
CA TRP A 148 -13.20 5.83 -0.18
C TRP A 148 -14.00 6.88 0.59
N VAL A 149 -14.04 6.75 1.91
CA VAL A 149 -14.58 7.81 2.77
C VAL A 149 -13.61 9.00 2.83
N GLN A 150 -14.08 10.15 3.30
CA GLN A 150 -13.24 11.34 3.40
C GLN A 150 -12.15 11.11 4.47
N GLY A 151 -10.89 11.41 4.12
CA GLY A 151 -9.74 11.20 5.01
C GLY A 151 -9.24 9.76 5.09
N ASP A 152 -9.85 8.85 4.33
CA ASP A 152 -9.40 7.48 4.21
C ASP A 152 -8.11 7.39 3.38
N TRP A 153 -7.32 6.37 3.66
CA TRP A 153 -6.12 6.03 2.88
C TRP A 153 -6.40 4.86 1.93
N THR A 154 -5.40 4.43 1.15
CA THR A 154 -5.56 3.41 0.13
C THR A 154 -4.67 2.20 0.38
N ASP A 155 -4.39 1.40 -0.65
CA ASP A 155 -3.57 0.21 -0.50
C ASP A 155 -2.11 0.49 -0.15
N ASP A 156 -1.62 1.70 -0.39
CA ASP A 156 -0.28 2.15 -0.01
C ASP A 156 -0.09 2.03 1.52
N SER A 157 -1.02 2.60 2.28
CA SER A 157 -0.99 2.57 3.75
C SER A 157 -1.36 1.22 4.31
N ASP A 158 -2.37 0.55 3.73
CA ASP A 158 -2.76 -0.77 4.19
C ASP A 158 -1.59 -1.76 4.10
N GLN A 159 -0.92 -1.80 2.96
CA GLN A 159 0.20 -2.71 2.76
C GLN A 159 1.42 -2.31 3.59
N MET A 160 1.62 -1.03 3.91
CA MET A 160 2.62 -0.60 4.90
C MET A 160 2.29 -1.14 6.30
N ILE A 161 1.01 -1.12 6.72
CA ILE A 161 0.56 -1.69 8.01
C ILE A 161 0.84 -3.19 8.05
N LEU A 162 0.59 -3.91 6.96
CA LEU A 162 0.89 -5.35 6.89
C LEU A 162 2.40 -5.63 7.01
N ILE A 163 3.26 -4.77 6.44
CA ILE A 163 4.72 -4.87 6.64
C ILE A 163 5.08 -4.60 8.10
N LEU A 164 4.53 -3.56 8.71
CA LEU A 164 4.75 -3.24 10.12
C LEU A 164 4.36 -4.42 11.03
N GLN A 165 3.17 -4.99 10.84
CA GLN A 165 2.72 -6.17 11.58
C GLN A 165 3.66 -7.36 11.38
N THR A 166 4.14 -7.60 10.16
CA THR A 166 5.11 -8.67 9.87
C THR A 166 6.40 -8.49 10.67
N LEU A 167 6.93 -7.26 10.73
CA LEU A 167 8.14 -6.96 11.50
C LEU A 167 7.92 -7.13 13.00
N LEU A 168 6.78 -6.66 13.52
CA LEU A 168 6.45 -6.76 14.95
C LEU A 168 6.28 -8.22 15.40
N GLU A 169 5.66 -9.06 14.57
CA GLU A 169 5.50 -10.50 14.85
C GLU A 169 6.82 -11.29 14.79
N ARG A 170 7.89 -10.66 14.29
CA ARG A 170 9.18 -11.31 14.02
C ARG A 170 10.37 -10.54 14.56
N ASP A 171 10.17 -9.80 15.64
CA ASP A 171 11.22 -9.09 16.37
C ASP A 171 12.11 -8.22 15.45
N GLY A 172 11.48 -7.54 14.50
CA GLY A 172 12.14 -6.66 13.53
C GLY A 172 12.68 -7.36 12.28
N GLN A 173 12.59 -8.68 12.18
CA GLN A 173 13.00 -9.45 11.01
C GLN A 173 11.87 -9.58 10.00
N PHE A 174 12.13 -9.28 8.73
CA PHE A 174 11.10 -9.43 7.71
C PHE A 174 10.93 -10.90 7.29
N ASP A 175 9.72 -11.45 7.39
CA ASP A 175 9.38 -12.78 6.89
C ASP A 175 8.48 -12.70 5.65
N LYS A 176 9.02 -13.13 4.50
CA LYS A 176 8.33 -13.07 3.20
C LYS A 176 7.06 -13.92 3.16
N MET A 177 7.02 -15.06 3.84
CA MET A 177 5.87 -15.97 3.82
C MET A 177 4.75 -15.45 4.70
N LEU A 178 5.09 -14.89 5.87
CA LEU A 178 4.12 -14.24 6.74
C LEU A 178 3.48 -13.04 6.03
N PHE A 179 4.29 -12.17 5.42
CA PHE A 179 3.78 -11.04 4.67
C PHE A 179 2.92 -11.48 3.46
N ALA A 180 3.32 -12.53 2.73
CA ALA A 180 2.54 -13.07 1.63
C ALA A 180 1.14 -13.55 2.08
N ASN A 181 1.06 -14.25 3.21
CA ASN A 181 -0.22 -14.67 3.79
C ASN A 181 -1.08 -13.48 4.25
N LYS A 182 -0.46 -12.45 4.83
CA LYS A 182 -1.14 -11.20 5.22
C LYS A 182 -1.71 -10.48 4.00
N MET A 183 -0.95 -10.35 2.91
CA MET A 183 -1.39 -9.75 1.65
C MET A 183 -2.62 -10.45 1.06
N LEU A 184 -2.65 -11.79 1.06
CA LEU A 184 -3.82 -12.54 0.57
C LEU A 184 -5.02 -12.44 1.51
N THR A 185 -4.80 -12.44 2.82
CA THR A 185 -5.85 -12.23 3.82
C THR A 185 -6.48 -10.85 3.64
N TRP A 186 -5.65 -9.80 3.57
CA TRP A 186 -6.08 -8.43 3.33
C TRP A 186 -6.81 -8.30 1.98
N CYS A 187 -6.31 -8.91 0.90
CA CYS A 187 -7.04 -8.88 -0.38
C CYS A 187 -8.48 -9.40 -0.27
N ARG A 188 -8.72 -10.41 0.57
CA ARG A 188 -10.02 -11.04 0.75
C ARG A 188 -10.92 -10.36 1.78
N LYS A 189 -10.34 -9.62 2.73
CA LYS A 189 -11.06 -9.13 3.92
C LYS A 189 -10.87 -7.64 4.23
N GLY A 190 -9.88 -6.98 3.64
CA GLY A 190 -9.42 -5.66 4.05
C GLY A 190 -8.95 -5.68 5.52
N PHE A 191 -9.13 -4.57 6.23
CA PHE A 191 -9.16 -4.51 7.69
C PHE A 191 -10.61 -4.49 8.22
N PRO A 192 -11.19 -5.64 8.59
CA PRO A 192 -12.58 -5.69 9.10
C PRO A 192 -12.82 -4.81 10.32
N GLU A 193 -11.79 -4.60 11.15
CA GLU A 193 -11.81 -3.70 12.29
C GLU A 193 -11.99 -2.22 11.92
N LEU A 194 -11.68 -1.86 10.67
CA LEU A 194 -11.93 -0.52 10.08
C LEU A 194 -13.20 -0.49 9.22
N GLY A 195 -13.92 -1.62 9.11
CA GLY A 195 -15.16 -1.73 8.33
C GLY A 195 -14.96 -2.21 6.90
N ASP A 196 -13.74 -2.63 6.53
CA ASP A 196 -13.47 -3.14 5.19
C ASP A 196 -14.04 -4.54 4.97
N SER A 197 -14.27 -4.85 3.70
CA SER A 197 -14.67 -6.20 3.25
C SER A 197 -13.69 -6.82 2.22
N GLY A 198 -12.64 -6.08 1.85
CA GLY A 198 -11.63 -6.51 0.88
C GLY A 198 -10.58 -5.44 0.63
N GLY A 199 -9.39 -5.84 0.20
CA GLY A 199 -8.32 -4.92 -0.15
C GLY A 199 -8.64 -4.13 -1.41
N MET A 200 -8.83 -2.82 -1.26
CA MET A 200 -9.12 -1.88 -2.35
C MET A 200 -7.82 -1.36 -3.01
N GLY A 201 -7.87 -0.53 -4.05
CA GLY A 201 -6.70 0.17 -4.63
C GLY A 201 -5.71 -0.67 -5.46
N ARG A 202 -5.68 -1.99 -5.27
CA ARG A 202 -4.68 -2.91 -5.84
C ARG A 202 -4.36 -2.72 -7.33
N GLY A 203 -3.10 -2.41 -7.61
CA GLY A 203 -2.55 -2.43 -8.96
C GLY A 203 -2.53 -3.81 -9.63
N MET A 204 -2.60 -3.83 -10.97
CA MET A 204 -2.68 -5.05 -11.78
C MET A 204 -1.51 -6.02 -11.55
N THR A 205 -0.30 -5.53 -11.33
CA THR A 205 0.87 -6.37 -11.02
C THR A 205 0.68 -7.11 -9.70
N THR A 206 0.28 -6.41 -8.65
CA THR A 206 -0.05 -7.03 -7.35
C THR A 206 -1.12 -8.10 -7.52
N VAL A 207 -2.21 -7.80 -8.21
CA VAL A 207 -3.28 -8.79 -8.46
C VAL A 207 -2.74 -10.06 -9.13
N LYS A 208 -2.00 -9.92 -10.24
CA LYS A 208 -1.45 -11.07 -10.99
C LYS A 208 -0.48 -11.91 -10.16
N VAL A 209 0.34 -11.28 -9.32
CA VAL A 209 1.29 -12.00 -8.46
C VAL A 209 0.58 -12.77 -7.36
N LEU A 210 -0.43 -12.16 -6.73
CA LEU A 210 -1.22 -12.82 -5.67
C LEU A 210 -2.05 -14.00 -6.19
N GLU A 211 -2.42 -13.98 -7.48
CA GLU A 211 -3.13 -15.07 -8.17
C GLU A 211 -2.19 -16.17 -8.68
N HIS A 212 -0.87 -15.99 -8.58
CA HIS A 212 0.09 -16.99 -9.02
C HIS A 212 -0.05 -18.28 -8.17
N PRO A 213 -0.10 -19.48 -8.78
CA PRO A 213 -0.30 -20.75 -8.05
C PRO A 213 0.72 -20.98 -6.93
N ASP A 214 1.97 -20.59 -7.17
CA ASP A 214 3.07 -20.78 -6.22
C ASP A 214 3.26 -19.60 -5.25
N TYR A 215 2.38 -18.59 -5.24
CA TYR A 215 2.58 -17.39 -4.43
C TYR A 215 2.73 -17.68 -2.93
N LEU A 216 1.96 -18.63 -2.40
CA LEU A 216 2.05 -19.06 -0.99
C LEU A 216 3.15 -20.09 -0.73
N THR A 217 3.91 -20.48 -1.75
CA THR A 217 5.07 -21.38 -1.61
C THR A 217 6.37 -20.60 -1.77
N ASP A 218 6.46 -19.77 -2.80
CA ASP A 218 7.57 -18.83 -3.00
C ASP A 218 7.07 -17.52 -3.66
N PRO A 219 6.71 -16.51 -2.85
CA PRO A 219 6.18 -15.25 -3.37
C PRO A 219 7.21 -14.48 -4.21
N HIS A 220 8.51 -14.69 -3.93
CA HIS A 220 9.58 -14.06 -4.71
C HIS A 220 9.64 -14.63 -6.13
N GLN A 221 9.54 -15.96 -6.26
CA GLN A 221 9.49 -16.61 -7.57
C GLN A 221 8.21 -16.24 -8.33
N ALA A 222 7.05 -16.21 -7.66
CA ALA A 222 5.80 -15.76 -8.26
C ALA A 222 5.90 -14.33 -8.82
N ALA A 223 6.48 -13.40 -8.07
CA ALA A 223 6.72 -12.04 -8.53
C ALA A 223 7.68 -11.98 -9.73
N HIS A 224 8.73 -12.80 -9.70
CA HIS A 224 9.70 -12.91 -10.78
C HIS A 224 9.05 -13.45 -12.06
N ASP A 225 8.26 -14.52 -11.99
CA ASP A 225 7.60 -15.13 -13.13
C ASP A 225 6.63 -14.16 -13.82
N ILE A 226 5.89 -13.36 -13.03
CA ILE A 226 5.02 -12.30 -13.57
C ILE A 226 5.84 -11.21 -14.25
N TRP A 227 6.98 -10.81 -13.68
CA TRP A 227 7.88 -9.81 -14.28
C TRP A 227 8.51 -10.32 -15.59
N VAL A 228 9.02 -11.56 -15.62
CA VAL A 228 9.55 -12.22 -16.82
C VAL A 228 8.47 -12.35 -17.89
N LYS A 229 7.26 -12.79 -17.52
CA LYS A 229 6.12 -12.91 -18.43
C LYS A 229 5.70 -11.57 -19.01
N SER A 230 5.95 -10.48 -18.28
CA SER A 230 5.80 -9.12 -18.77
C SER A 230 6.94 -8.68 -19.68
N GLY A 231 7.88 -9.54 -20.09
CA GLY A 231 9.04 -9.13 -20.90
C GLY A 231 9.91 -8.08 -20.20
N TYR A 232 9.96 -8.09 -18.87
CA TYR A 232 10.79 -7.21 -18.04
C TYR A 232 10.44 -5.71 -18.09
N PHE A 233 9.33 -5.30 -18.72
CA PHE A 233 9.04 -3.87 -18.88
C PHE A 233 8.24 -3.26 -17.71
N VAL A 234 7.53 -4.05 -16.93
CA VAL A 234 6.64 -3.57 -15.86
C VAL A 234 7.43 -3.15 -14.62
N ALA A 235 7.35 -1.86 -14.25
CA ALA A 235 7.97 -1.28 -13.05
C ALA A 235 7.05 -0.26 -12.32
N PRO A 236 5.88 -0.69 -11.82
CA PRO A 236 5.00 0.17 -11.04
C PRO A 236 5.56 0.40 -9.62
N ASN A 237 4.98 1.37 -8.92
CA ASN A 237 5.37 1.81 -7.59
C ASN A 237 4.93 0.87 -6.44
N GLY A 238 4.21 -0.23 -6.70
CA GLY A 238 3.55 -1.04 -5.67
C GLY A 238 4.47 -1.70 -4.64
N GLY A 239 5.79 -1.75 -4.89
CA GLY A 239 6.78 -2.03 -3.85
C GLY A 239 7.15 -0.78 -3.04
N VAL A 240 7.41 0.33 -3.72
CA VAL A 240 7.91 1.59 -3.14
C VAL A 240 6.92 2.16 -2.13
N MET A 241 5.64 2.24 -2.49
CA MET A 241 4.64 2.97 -1.70
C MET A 241 4.41 2.45 -0.27
N ARG A 242 4.73 1.19 -0.01
CA ARG A 242 4.49 0.51 1.27
C ARG A 242 5.74 0.31 2.13
N THR A 243 6.93 0.58 1.58
CA THR A 243 8.19 0.15 2.21
C THR A 243 8.76 1.14 3.23
N SER A 244 8.18 2.33 3.38
CA SER A 244 8.67 3.40 4.25
C SER A 244 9.06 2.91 5.66
N ILE A 245 8.23 2.06 6.28
CA ILE A 245 8.43 1.55 7.63
C ILE A 245 9.71 0.72 7.80
N LEU A 246 10.21 0.08 6.74
CA LEU A 246 11.43 -0.74 6.78
C LEU A 246 12.67 0.11 7.04
N GLY A 247 12.66 1.39 6.68
CA GLY A 247 13.75 2.33 6.99
C GLY A 247 13.82 2.70 8.48
N THR A 248 12.76 2.44 9.25
CA THR A 248 12.71 2.70 10.70
C THR A 248 13.17 1.50 11.53
N MET A 249 12.97 0.30 11.00
CA MET A 249 13.31 -0.94 11.70
C MET A 249 14.80 -1.25 11.53
N GLN A 250 15.49 -1.49 12.64
CA GLN A 250 16.95 -1.74 12.65
C GLN A 250 17.75 -0.66 11.89
N TYR A 251 17.30 0.60 11.94
CA TYR A 251 17.84 1.71 11.15
C TYR A 251 19.35 1.98 11.37
N HIS A 252 19.95 1.46 12.45
CA HIS A 252 21.39 1.50 12.71
C HIS A 252 22.21 0.53 11.83
N ASP A 253 21.60 -0.52 11.30
CA ASP A 253 22.21 -1.56 10.48
C ASP A 253 21.72 -1.42 9.03
N LEU A 254 22.40 -0.59 8.25
CA LEU A 254 22.00 -0.28 6.86
C LEU A 254 21.97 -1.52 5.96
N PRO A 255 22.95 -2.46 6.00
CA PRO A 255 22.82 -3.74 5.29
C PRO A 255 21.53 -4.48 5.61
N LYS A 256 21.09 -4.45 6.88
CA LYS A 256 19.85 -5.10 7.28
C LYS A 256 18.59 -4.41 6.78
N VAL A 257 18.57 -3.07 6.79
CA VAL A 257 17.51 -2.28 6.15
C VAL A 257 17.39 -2.66 4.68
N ILE A 258 18.51 -2.70 3.95
CA ILE A 258 18.54 -3.08 2.52
C ILE A 258 17.99 -4.49 2.33
N GLU A 259 18.44 -5.46 3.12
CA GLU A 259 17.98 -6.86 3.04
C GLU A 259 16.45 -6.96 3.23
N ASN A 260 15.93 -6.38 4.32
CA ASN A 260 14.50 -6.40 4.63
C ASN A 260 13.67 -5.69 3.54
N THR A 261 14.15 -4.55 3.05
CA THR A 261 13.52 -3.80 1.95
C THR A 261 13.43 -4.63 0.67
N LYS A 262 14.53 -5.27 0.26
CA LYS A 262 14.54 -6.14 -0.92
C LYS A 262 13.57 -7.30 -0.76
N ASN A 263 13.58 -7.95 0.42
CA ASN A 263 12.70 -9.07 0.70
C ASN A 263 11.22 -8.67 0.66
N ALA A 264 10.85 -7.49 1.18
CA ALA A 264 9.48 -6.99 1.16
C ALA A 264 9.01 -6.55 -0.24
N CYS A 265 9.88 -5.89 -1.00
CA CYS A 265 9.59 -5.49 -2.38
C CYS A 265 9.33 -6.72 -3.26
N LYS A 266 10.26 -7.70 -3.23
CA LYS A 266 10.23 -8.93 -4.04
C LYS A 266 9.04 -9.84 -3.73
N VAL A 267 8.27 -9.62 -2.66
CA VAL A 267 7.01 -10.36 -2.45
C VAL A 267 6.00 -10.09 -3.56
N THR A 268 5.96 -8.90 -4.17
CA THR A 268 5.06 -8.63 -5.31
C THR A 268 5.73 -7.99 -6.52
N HIS A 269 6.94 -7.43 -6.37
CA HIS A 269 7.64 -6.73 -7.44
C HIS A 269 9.09 -7.20 -7.50
N ALA A 270 9.41 -8.04 -8.49
CA ALA A 270 10.77 -8.51 -8.73
C ALA A 270 11.62 -7.55 -9.59
N ASP A 271 10.99 -6.53 -10.19
CA ASP A 271 11.68 -5.57 -11.04
C ASP A 271 12.81 -4.84 -10.28
N PRO A 272 14.05 -4.86 -10.79
CA PRO A 272 15.21 -4.29 -10.11
C PRO A 272 15.07 -2.78 -9.90
N ARG A 273 14.38 -2.05 -10.81
CA ARG A 273 14.16 -0.60 -10.65
C ARG A 273 13.22 -0.33 -9.48
N CYS A 274 12.17 -1.14 -9.32
CA CYS A 274 11.29 -1.08 -8.15
C CYS A 274 12.06 -1.40 -6.86
N VAL A 275 12.86 -2.47 -6.85
CA VAL A 275 13.68 -2.87 -5.69
C VAL A 275 14.67 -1.76 -5.30
N ALA A 276 15.44 -1.24 -6.24
CA ALA A 276 16.37 -0.14 -6.03
C ALA A 276 15.65 1.12 -5.52
N SER A 277 14.47 1.45 -6.07
CA SER A 277 13.68 2.59 -5.60
C SER A 277 13.21 2.41 -4.16
N CYS A 278 12.82 1.21 -3.74
CA CYS A 278 12.49 0.92 -2.35
C CYS A 278 13.71 1.12 -1.44
N VAL A 279 14.88 0.66 -1.89
CA VAL A 279 16.15 0.84 -1.15
C VAL A 279 16.48 2.32 -1.01
N ALA A 280 16.34 3.13 -2.06
CA ALA A 280 16.55 4.57 -1.97
C ALA A 280 15.68 5.23 -0.88
N VAL A 281 14.37 4.95 -0.88
CA VAL A 281 13.44 5.53 0.10
C VAL A 281 13.79 5.09 1.52
N THR A 282 13.99 3.79 1.73
CA THR A 282 14.24 3.23 3.08
C THR A 282 15.61 3.63 3.64
N MET A 283 16.62 3.75 2.77
CA MET A 283 17.94 4.29 3.14
C MET A 283 17.85 5.76 3.54
N ALA A 284 17.12 6.59 2.79
CA ALA A 284 16.94 7.99 3.14
C ALA A 284 16.30 8.15 4.53
N ILE A 285 15.29 7.32 4.85
CA ILE A 285 14.67 7.27 6.18
C ILE A 285 15.69 6.84 7.24
N ALA A 286 16.41 5.74 7.03
CA ALA A 286 17.38 5.23 7.99
C ALA A 286 18.49 6.25 8.29
N LEU A 287 19.05 6.89 7.26
CA LEU A 287 20.07 7.94 7.39
C LEU A 287 19.56 9.17 8.15
N THR A 288 18.29 9.54 7.93
CA THR A 288 17.62 10.61 8.67
C THR A 288 17.49 10.26 10.16
N LEU A 289 17.13 9.01 10.49
CA LEU A 289 17.01 8.56 11.88
C LEU A 289 18.37 8.41 12.58
N GLN A 290 19.43 8.04 11.85
CA GLN A 290 20.79 8.02 12.38
C GLN A 290 21.34 9.42 12.69
N GLY A 291 20.75 10.48 12.12
CA GLY A 291 21.27 11.84 12.29
C GLY A 291 22.58 12.10 11.55
N LYS A 292 22.99 11.23 10.62
CA LYS A 292 24.30 11.27 9.95
C LYS A 292 24.58 12.62 9.28
N TYR A 293 23.55 13.19 8.65
CA TYR A 293 23.60 14.44 7.91
C TYR A 293 22.85 15.58 8.60
N LYS A 294 22.75 15.51 9.94
CA LYS A 294 22.15 16.59 10.71
C LYS A 294 23.13 17.75 10.85
N MET A 295 22.74 18.91 10.33
CA MET A 295 23.53 20.13 10.41
C MET A 295 23.50 20.73 11.81
N LYS A 296 24.44 21.64 12.09
CA LYS A 296 24.49 22.39 13.37
C LYS A 296 23.25 23.24 13.62
N SER A 297 22.53 23.64 12.56
CA SER A 297 21.24 24.35 12.65
C SER A 297 20.13 23.48 13.23
N GLY A 298 20.30 22.15 13.25
CA GLY A 298 19.27 21.19 13.63
C GLY A 298 18.51 20.61 12.43
N GLU A 299 18.64 21.22 11.25
CA GLU A 299 18.09 20.76 9.98
C GLU A 299 18.91 19.59 9.40
N TYR A 300 18.33 18.87 8.44
CA TYR A 300 19.01 17.79 7.72
C TYR A 300 19.49 18.28 6.36
N ASP A 301 20.69 17.86 5.97
CA ASP A 301 21.18 18.02 4.60
C ASP A 301 20.50 16.96 3.71
N VAL A 302 19.35 17.35 3.15
CA VAL A 302 18.51 16.46 2.32
C VAL A 302 19.23 16.04 1.04
N ASP A 303 20.09 16.90 0.49
CA ASP A 303 20.84 16.61 -0.74
C ASP A 303 21.85 15.49 -0.50
N GLU A 304 22.62 15.55 0.60
CA GLU A 304 23.58 14.48 0.93
C GLU A 304 22.87 13.18 1.35
N ILE A 305 21.73 13.24 2.06
CA ILE A 305 20.90 12.05 2.33
C ILE A 305 20.44 11.41 1.03
N THR A 306 19.86 12.21 0.12
CA THR A 306 19.32 11.73 -1.15
C THR A 306 20.42 11.13 -2.02
N LYS A 307 21.58 11.77 -2.07
CA LYS A 307 22.76 11.32 -2.82
C LYS A 307 23.30 9.98 -2.29
N GLU A 308 23.45 9.81 -0.98
CA GLU A 308 23.92 8.54 -0.41
C GLU A 308 22.87 7.43 -0.59
N ALA A 309 21.59 7.73 -0.38
CA ALA A 309 20.51 6.79 -0.60
C ALA A 309 20.43 6.33 -2.06
N HIS A 310 20.57 7.26 -3.01
CA HIS A 310 20.61 6.97 -4.44
C HIS A 310 21.82 6.11 -4.81
N ALA A 311 23.03 6.49 -4.37
CA ALA A 311 24.25 5.73 -4.64
C ALA A 311 24.16 4.29 -4.08
N THR A 312 23.48 4.11 -2.95
CA THR A 312 23.22 2.77 -2.38
C THR A 312 22.23 1.99 -3.25
N ALA A 313 21.16 2.62 -3.71
CA ALA A 313 20.18 2.00 -4.59
C ALA A 313 20.77 1.60 -5.96
N GLU A 314 21.67 2.39 -6.53
CA GLU A 314 22.36 2.07 -7.79
C GLU A 314 23.16 0.76 -7.69
N GLN A 315 23.79 0.50 -6.54
CA GLN A 315 24.50 -0.77 -6.32
C GLN A 315 23.58 -2.00 -6.37
N GLU A 316 22.27 -1.82 -6.16
CA GLU A 316 21.30 -2.90 -6.28
C GLU A 316 20.87 -3.17 -7.73
N LEU A 317 21.17 -2.24 -8.66
CA LEU A 317 20.97 -2.44 -10.10
C LEU A 317 22.17 -3.12 -10.77
N GLU A 318 23.38 -2.90 -10.24
CA GLU A 318 24.63 -3.43 -10.82
C GLU A 318 24.90 -4.90 -10.48
N LYS A 319 24.19 -5.44 -9.48
CA LYS A 319 24.28 -6.86 -9.08
C LYS A 319 23.46 -7.69 -10.07
N ASN A 320 24.13 -8.28 -11.06
CA ASN A 320 23.57 -9.17 -12.09
C ASN A 320 22.86 -10.42 -11.50
N GLU A 321 21.65 -10.24 -10.96
CA GLU A 321 20.70 -11.32 -10.65
C GLU A 321 19.53 -11.25 -11.64
N HIS A 322 19.79 -11.46 -12.93
CA HIS A 322 18.77 -11.63 -13.96
C HIS A 322 19.05 -12.88 -14.78
#